data_AF-A0A4V0HW60-F1
#
_entry.id   AF-A0A4V0HW60-F1
#
_cell.length_a   1.000
_cell.length_b   1.000
_cell.length_c   1.000
_cell.angle_alpha   90.00
_cell.angle_beta   90.00
_cell.angle_gamma   90.00
#
_symmetry.space_group_name_H-M   'P 1'
#
loop_
_entity.id
_entity.type
_entity.pdbx_description
1 polymer ?
#
loop_
_entity_poly.entity_id
_entity_poly.type
_entity_poly.pdbx_seq_one_letter_code
_entity_poly.pdbx_strand_id
1 'polypeptide(L)'
;MSTWCAIDFETADTAKDSACAIGVARVEGTRVVRVEARLCRPPRGMNHMCEAIHGISWAMVKDRPPFAGVWPEVAVLLNGATRLAAHNASFDKGVLAACCAAAGVAVPPVPWVCTMKLARERWPTRGTSNKLPDVCRRLKVPFENHHDAAADAEACARVLLKLERADRDQEEAELRAAPSSWLVAPEPLAPWACRQCGCEYDAAGRCPGCGDPPTAARAALAEIPPEQRVGSVVALMGDAEALGAEHARCLAGWVRDHFPRRGPANRCRCGAAITDWCSICLKCLDLEDAQRPANRKE
;
A
#
# COMPACT_ATOMS: atom_id res chain seq x y z
N MET A 1 9.72 -2.51 9.72
CA MET A 1 8.77 -1.37 9.75
C MET A 1 8.63 -0.82 8.34
N SER A 2 7.41 -0.47 7.89
CA SER A 2 7.23 0.11 6.55
C SER A 2 7.82 1.51 6.48
N THR A 3 8.72 1.74 5.51
CA THR A 3 9.33 3.06 5.25
C THR A 3 8.79 3.60 3.94
N TRP A 4 8.46 4.88 3.91
CA TRP A 4 8.02 5.60 2.70
C TRP A 4 8.26 7.10 2.86
N CYS A 5 8.19 7.87 1.77
CA CYS A 5 8.39 9.32 1.82
C CYS A 5 7.24 10.05 1.11
N ALA A 6 6.87 11.22 1.60
CA ALA A 6 6.19 12.21 0.78
C ALA A 6 7.23 13.15 0.17
N ILE A 7 6.99 13.59 -1.07
CA ILE A 7 7.85 14.52 -1.80
C ILE A 7 7.00 15.62 -2.42
N ASP A 8 7.54 16.83 -2.44
CA ASP A 8 6.92 18.00 -3.03
C ASP A 8 7.99 18.86 -3.71
N PHE A 9 7.66 19.42 -4.89
CA PHE A 9 8.56 20.27 -5.66
C PHE A 9 7.98 21.66 -5.88
N GLU A 10 8.82 22.67 -5.71
CA GLU A 10 8.58 24.00 -6.25
C GLU A 10 9.36 24.18 -7.56
N THR A 11 8.73 24.81 -8.55
CA THR A 11 9.29 25.00 -9.90
C THR A 11 9.45 26.48 -10.22
N ALA A 12 10.60 26.85 -10.75
CA ALA A 12 10.94 28.24 -11.07
C ALA A 12 10.27 28.78 -12.34
N ASP A 13 9.74 27.91 -13.19
CA ASP A 13 8.98 28.24 -14.39
C ASP A 13 8.00 27.10 -14.74
N THR A 14 7.36 27.17 -15.92
CA THR A 14 6.38 26.16 -16.36
C THR A 14 6.99 24.85 -16.87
N ALA A 15 8.31 24.78 -17.06
CA ALA A 15 9.02 23.58 -17.49
C ALA A 15 9.28 22.65 -16.30
N LYS A 16 9.17 21.34 -16.54
CA LYS A 16 9.26 20.33 -15.47
C LYS A 16 10.69 20.12 -14.94
N ASP A 17 11.71 20.53 -15.68
CA ASP A 17 13.12 20.46 -15.29
C ASP A 17 13.57 21.72 -14.49
N SER A 18 12.64 22.56 -14.04
CA SER A 18 12.93 23.83 -13.35
C SER A 18 12.79 23.79 -11.84
N ALA A 19 12.90 22.61 -11.20
CA ALA A 19 12.86 22.51 -9.74
C ALA A 19 13.80 23.54 -9.10
N CYS A 20 13.28 24.27 -8.12
CA CYS A 20 14.02 25.26 -7.33
C CYS A 20 14.00 24.94 -5.83
N ALA A 21 13.05 24.12 -5.38
CA ALA A 21 13.07 23.47 -4.08
C ALA A 21 12.55 22.03 -4.18
N ILE A 22 13.03 21.20 -3.25
CA ILE A 22 12.60 19.80 -3.09
C ILE A 22 12.37 19.57 -1.60
N GLY A 23 11.13 19.28 -1.22
CA GLY A 23 10.74 18.91 0.13
C GLY A 23 10.52 17.41 0.25
N VAL A 24 10.99 16.81 1.34
CA VAL A 24 10.82 15.38 1.62
C VAL A 24 10.44 15.19 3.07
N ALA A 25 9.34 14.47 3.30
CA ALA A 25 8.93 13.98 4.60
C ALA A 25 9.04 12.45 4.66
N ARG A 26 10.00 11.93 5.43
CA ARG A 26 10.21 10.50 5.63
C ARG A 26 9.31 9.98 6.73
N VAL A 27 8.66 8.85 6.46
CA VAL A 27 7.74 8.18 7.37
C VAL A 27 8.21 6.77 7.65
N GLU A 28 8.21 6.40 8.92
CA GLU A 28 8.50 5.06 9.40
C GLU A 28 7.32 4.58 10.25
N GLY A 29 6.67 3.51 9.82
CA GLY A 29 5.40 3.05 10.38
C GLY A 29 4.32 4.12 10.23
N THR A 30 3.90 4.71 11.36
CA THR A 30 2.82 5.71 11.43
C THR A 30 3.31 7.11 11.79
N ARG A 31 4.63 7.35 11.78
CA ARG A 31 5.24 8.60 12.24
C ARG A 31 6.10 9.22 11.15
N VAL A 32 5.93 10.53 10.95
CA VAL A 32 6.91 11.35 10.24
C VAL A 32 8.14 11.43 11.14
N VAL A 33 9.27 10.90 10.67
CA VAL A 33 10.53 10.83 11.45
C VAL A 33 11.54 11.89 11.03
N ARG A 34 11.40 12.44 9.83
CA ARG A 34 12.30 13.46 9.30
C ARG A 34 11.59 14.28 8.23
N VAL A 35 11.78 15.59 8.25
CA VAL A 35 11.29 16.52 7.22
C VAL A 35 12.45 17.41 6.83
N GLU A 36 12.76 17.49 5.54
CA GLU A 36 13.82 18.34 5.03
C GLU A 36 13.41 18.98 3.71
N ALA A 37 13.97 20.16 3.44
CA ALA A 37 13.98 20.76 2.12
C ALA A 37 15.40 21.03 1.65
N ARG A 38 15.57 21.07 0.33
CA ARG A 38 16.78 21.59 -0.32
C ARG A 38 16.37 22.57 -1.41
N LEU A 39 17.05 23.72 -1.44
CA LEU A 39 17.00 24.64 -2.57
C LEU A 39 18.00 24.19 -3.63
N CYS A 40 17.61 24.28 -4.90
CA CYS A 40 18.48 24.02 -6.04
C CYS A 40 18.38 25.16 -7.05
N ARG A 41 19.46 25.37 -7.81
CA ARG A 41 19.50 26.38 -8.86
C ARG A 41 18.75 25.88 -10.10
N PRO A 42 17.65 26.54 -10.53
CA PRO A 42 16.93 26.16 -11.75
C PRO A 42 17.72 26.57 -13.01
N PRO A 43 17.47 25.95 -14.18
CA PRO A 43 18.30 26.16 -15.37
C PRO A 43 18.18 27.55 -16.02
N ARG A 44 17.01 28.19 -15.94
CA ARG A 44 16.67 29.40 -16.74
C ARG A 44 16.35 30.64 -15.91
N GLY A 45 16.64 30.65 -14.61
CA GLY A 45 16.26 31.75 -13.73
C GLY A 45 14.96 31.49 -12.97
N MET A 46 14.34 32.56 -12.45
CA MET A 46 13.07 32.52 -11.71
C MET A 46 12.02 33.35 -12.43
N ASN A 47 10.84 32.76 -12.67
CA ASN A 47 9.68 33.46 -13.17
C ASN A 47 8.95 34.16 -12.02
N HIS A 48 8.57 35.43 -12.19
CA HIS A 48 7.89 36.22 -11.17
C HIS A 48 6.56 35.61 -10.68
N MET A 49 5.82 34.90 -11.54
CA MET A 49 4.56 34.23 -11.15
C MET A 49 4.82 33.02 -10.26
N CYS A 50 5.90 32.27 -10.51
CA CYS A 50 6.31 31.16 -9.65
C CYS A 50 6.81 31.70 -8.30
N GLU A 51 7.66 32.72 -8.31
CA GLU A 51 8.13 33.39 -7.11
C GLU A 51 6.97 33.94 -6.26
N ALA A 52 5.92 34.48 -6.88
CA ALA A 52 4.74 34.95 -6.16
C ALA A 52 3.93 33.83 -5.47
N ILE A 53 4.07 32.57 -5.92
CA ILE A 53 3.38 31.41 -5.32
C ILE A 53 4.13 30.93 -4.09
N HIS A 54 5.43 30.63 -4.23
CA HIS A 54 6.22 29.95 -3.20
C HIS A 54 7.24 30.85 -2.48
N GLY A 55 7.38 32.12 -2.89
CA GLY A 55 8.27 33.10 -2.25
C GLY A 55 9.77 32.84 -2.44
N ILE A 56 10.15 31.90 -3.30
CA ILE A 56 11.56 31.56 -3.55
C ILE A 56 12.05 32.48 -4.67
N SER A 57 12.91 33.44 -4.30
CA SER A 57 13.47 34.39 -5.26
C SER A 57 14.69 33.83 -5.98
N TRP A 58 15.00 34.39 -7.15
CA TRP A 58 16.26 34.09 -7.85
C TRP A 58 17.48 34.30 -6.95
N ALA A 59 17.46 35.34 -6.10
CA ALA A 59 18.56 35.64 -5.19
C ALA A 59 18.84 34.51 -4.18
N MET A 60 17.82 33.73 -3.79
CA MET A 60 17.97 32.60 -2.87
C MET A 60 18.61 31.36 -3.50
N VAL A 61 18.43 31.19 -4.83
CA VAL A 61 18.76 29.95 -5.55
C VAL A 61 19.92 30.09 -6.54
N LYS A 62 20.26 31.31 -6.98
CA LYS A 62 21.26 31.55 -8.05
C LYS A 62 22.65 30.96 -7.75
N ASP A 63 23.03 30.90 -6.48
CA ASP A 63 24.34 30.41 -6.02
C ASP A 63 24.26 29.00 -5.41
N ARG A 64 23.08 28.35 -5.47
CA ARG A 64 22.90 26.97 -4.99
C ARG A 64 23.39 25.96 -6.02
N PRO A 65 23.69 24.71 -5.61
CA PRO A 65 23.95 23.65 -6.57
C PRO A 65 22.74 23.42 -7.49
N PRO A 66 22.94 23.03 -8.76
CA PRO A 66 21.84 22.62 -9.62
C PRO A 66 21.22 21.32 -9.10
N PHE A 67 20.09 20.89 -9.66
CA PHE A 67 19.42 19.64 -9.28
C PHE A 67 20.39 18.45 -9.18
N ALA A 68 21.29 18.28 -10.16
CA ALA A 68 22.28 17.20 -10.16
C ALA A 68 23.20 17.18 -8.92
N GLY A 69 23.51 18.35 -8.34
CA GLY A 69 24.31 18.47 -7.13
C GLY A 69 23.52 18.25 -5.83
N VAL A 70 22.22 18.58 -5.84
CA VAL A 70 21.35 18.44 -4.67
C VAL A 70 20.74 17.04 -4.56
N TRP A 71 20.43 16.42 -5.69
CA TRP A 71 19.70 15.16 -5.77
C TRP A 71 20.34 14.02 -4.97
N PRO A 72 21.67 13.82 -4.95
CA PRO A 72 22.29 12.76 -4.16
C PRO A 72 21.95 12.84 -2.66
N GLU A 73 21.90 14.04 -2.08
CA GLU A 73 21.52 14.23 -0.67
C GLU A 73 20.05 13.91 -0.44
N VAL A 74 19.18 14.33 -1.36
CA VAL A 74 17.74 14.07 -1.28
C VAL A 74 17.45 12.58 -1.44
N ALA A 75 18.12 11.92 -2.38
CA ALA A 75 17.96 10.49 -2.64
C ALA A 75 18.29 9.62 -1.42
N VAL A 76 19.23 10.06 -0.55
CA VAL A 76 19.54 9.38 0.71
C VAL A 76 18.31 9.32 1.63
N LEU A 77 17.47 10.36 1.65
CA LEU A 77 16.23 10.36 2.45
C LEU A 77 15.23 9.30 1.96
N LEU A 78 15.28 8.97 0.66
CA LEU A 78 14.40 7.99 0.01
C LEU A 78 14.89 6.55 0.18
N ASN A 79 16.07 6.31 0.76
CA ASN A 79 16.61 4.96 0.93
C ASN A 79 15.67 4.07 1.76
N GLY A 80 15.32 2.91 1.19
CA GLY A 80 14.39 1.96 1.79
C GLY A 80 12.92 2.36 1.67
N ALA A 81 12.60 3.48 1.01
CA ALA A 81 11.22 3.90 0.78
C ALA A 81 10.52 2.91 -0.17
N THR A 82 9.44 2.31 0.31
CA THR A 82 8.60 1.38 -0.45
C THR A 82 7.64 2.08 -1.41
N ARG A 83 7.40 3.39 -1.22
CA ARG A 83 6.56 4.24 -2.05
C ARG A 83 6.90 5.72 -1.85
N LEU A 84 6.52 6.55 -2.82
CA LEU A 84 6.47 8.00 -2.72
C LEU A 84 5.03 8.49 -2.67
N ALA A 85 4.74 9.47 -1.84
CA ALA A 85 3.47 10.17 -1.80
C ALA A 85 3.64 11.61 -2.28
N ALA A 86 2.64 12.15 -2.97
CA ALA A 86 2.61 13.56 -3.33
C ALA A 86 1.16 14.05 -3.47
N HIS A 87 0.94 15.33 -3.19
CA HIS A 87 -0.38 15.95 -3.32
C HIS A 87 -0.56 16.54 -4.72
N ASN A 88 -1.06 15.70 -5.64
CA ASN A 88 -0.99 15.86 -7.11
C ASN A 88 0.23 15.18 -7.74
N ALA A 89 0.45 13.91 -7.39
CA ALA A 89 1.62 13.12 -7.83
C ALA A 89 1.94 13.13 -9.34
N SER A 90 0.98 13.41 -10.23
CA SER A 90 1.28 13.57 -11.66
C SER A 90 2.21 14.76 -11.96
N PHE A 91 2.11 15.82 -11.17
CA PHE A 91 2.98 17.00 -11.26
C PHE A 91 4.39 16.64 -10.77
N ASP A 92 4.54 16.23 -9.51
CA ASP A 92 5.82 15.92 -8.88
C ASP A 92 6.58 14.80 -9.58
N LYS A 93 5.88 13.75 -10.00
CA LYS A 93 6.48 12.67 -10.80
C LYS A 93 7.03 13.20 -12.12
N GLY A 94 6.34 14.16 -12.73
CA GLY A 94 6.78 14.83 -13.96
C GLY A 94 8.02 15.69 -13.73
N VAL A 95 8.04 16.46 -12.63
CA VAL A 95 9.18 17.30 -12.24
C VAL A 95 10.41 16.45 -11.96
N LEU A 96 10.26 15.42 -11.12
CA LEU A 96 11.35 14.50 -10.80
C LEU A 96 11.90 13.83 -12.06
N ALA A 97 11.04 13.32 -12.94
CA ALA A 97 11.47 12.65 -14.15
C ALA A 97 12.27 13.58 -15.09
N ALA A 98 11.80 14.82 -15.29
CA ALA A 98 12.49 15.78 -16.14
C ALA A 98 13.82 16.24 -15.53
N CYS A 99 13.85 16.50 -14.22
CA CYS A 99 15.07 16.87 -13.51
C CYS A 99 16.12 15.74 -13.52
N CYS A 100 15.70 14.50 -13.27
CA CYS A 100 16.58 13.33 -13.36
C CYS A 100 17.14 13.15 -14.78
N ALA A 101 16.30 13.29 -15.81
CA ALA A 101 16.73 13.20 -17.20
C ALA A 101 17.76 14.29 -17.54
N ALA A 102 17.52 15.54 -17.14
CA ALA A 102 18.45 16.66 -17.36
C ALA A 102 19.78 16.47 -16.59
N ALA A 103 19.73 15.83 -15.42
CA ALA A 103 20.91 15.53 -14.61
C ALA A 103 21.64 14.23 -15.01
N GLY A 104 21.11 13.45 -15.95
CA GLY A 104 21.69 12.17 -16.35
C GLY A 104 21.64 11.10 -15.26
N VAL A 105 20.66 11.16 -14.36
CA VAL A 105 20.46 10.19 -13.25
C VAL A 105 19.17 9.41 -13.42
N ALA A 106 19.12 8.20 -12.86
CA ALA A 106 17.92 7.39 -12.89
C ALA A 106 16.86 7.92 -11.92
N VAL A 107 15.59 7.88 -12.33
CA VAL A 107 14.45 8.10 -11.44
C VAL A 107 14.33 6.88 -10.52
N PRO A 108 14.11 7.06 -9.20
CA PRO A 108 13.88 5.95 -8.29
C PRO A 108 12.70 5.08 -8.75
N PRO A 109 12.85 3.74 -8.85
CA PRO A 109 11.82 2.84 -9.34
C PRO A 109 10.81 2.48 -8.23
N VAL A 110 10.20 3.50 -7.63
CA VAL A 110 9.28 3.36 -6.50
C VAL A 110 7.85 3.75 -6.91
N PRO A 111 6.83 3.03 -6.42
CA PRO A 111 5.44 3.34 -6.73
C PRO A 111 5.02 4.68 -6.10
N TRP A 112 4.05 5.34 -6.73
CA TRP A 112 3.53 6.64 -6.30
C TRP A 112 2.10 6.54 -5.76
N VAL A 113 1.83 7.30 -4.70
CA VAL A 113 0.51 7.49 -4.11
C VAL A 113 0.13 8.97 -4.25
N CYS A 114 -1.08 9.24 -4.73
CA CYS A 114 -1.59 10.59 -4.92
C CYS A 114 -2.65 10.91 -3.86
N THR A 115 -2.30 11.74 -2.87
CA THR A 115 -3.25 12.09 -1.79
C THR A 115 -4.43 12.92 -2.28
N MET A 116 -4.25 13.71 -3.35
CA MET A 116 -5.36 14.44 -3.99
C MET A 116 -6.37 13.49 -4.65
N LYS A 117 -5.90 12.37 -5.21
CA LYS A 117 -6.78 11.34 -5.79
C LYS A 117 -7.54 10.62 -4.68
N LEU A 118 -6.85 10.19 -3.63
CA LEU A 118 -7.47 9.54 -2.47
C LEU A 118 -8.50 10.45 -1.78
N ALA A 119 -8.19 11.75 -1.61
CA ALA A 119 -9.13 12.72 -1.07
C ALA A 119 -10.41 12.85 -1.91
N ARG A 120 -10.27 12.84 -3.24
CA ARG A 120 -11.41 12.92 -4.17
C ARG A 120 -12.29 11.67 -4.12
N GLU A 121 -11.68 10.51 -4.00
CA GLU A 121 -12.39 9.23 -3.84
C GLU A 121 -13.15 9.21 -2.50
N ARG A 122 -12.52 9.74 -1.43
CA ARG A 122 -13.12 9.84 -0.11
C ARG A 122 -14.27 10.84 -0.03
N TRP A 123 -14.18 11.96 -0.76
CA TRP A 123 -15.19 13.03 -0.77
C TRP A 123 -15.64 13.33 -2.20
N PRO A 124 -16.48 12.47 -2.80
CA PRO A 124 -16.84 12.54 -4.23
C PRO A 124 -17.83 13.66 -4.57
N THR A 125 -18.30 14.43 -3.59
CA THR A 125 -19.29 15.50 -3.80
C THR A 125 -18.76 16.57 -4.75
N ARG A 126 -19.52 16.88 -5.80
CA ARG A 126 -19.19 17.92 -6.79
C ARG A 126 -18.95 19.26 -6.09
N GLY A 127 -17.88 19.96 -6.49
CA GLY A 127 -17.47 21.23 -5.89
C GLY A 127 -16.60 21.09 -4.64
N THR A 128 -16.38 19.87 -4.15
CA THR A 128 -15.43 19.64 -3.05
C THR A 128 -14.01 19.95 -3.50
N SER A 129 -13.40 20.96 -2.88
CA SER A 129 -11.99 21.22 -3.08
C SER A 129 -11.16 20.08 -2.48
N ASN A 130 -10.18 19.64 -3.27
CA ASN A 130 -9.19 18.64 -2.90
C ASN A 130 -7.78 19.23 -2.93
N LYS A 131 -7.64 20.56 -2.86
CA LYS A 131 -6.34 21.21 -2.66
C LYS A 131 -5.78 20.84 -1.28
N LEU A 132 -4.46 20.83 -1.15
CA LEU A 132 -3.78 20.43 0.08
C LEU A 132 -4.29 21.17 1.32
N PRO A 133 -4.42 22.52 1.34
CA PRO A 133 -4.94 23.23 2.51
C PRO A 133 -6.36 22.79 2.91
N ASP A 134 -7.22 22.50 1.94
CA ASP A 134 -8.60 22.11 2.20
C ASP A 134 -8.71 20.70 2.76
N VAL A 135 -7.87 19.78 2.26
CA VAL A 135 -7.76 18.43 2.78
C VAL A 135 -7.15 18.44 4.19
N CYS A 136 -6.11 19.24 4.43
CA CYS A 136 -5.51 19.42 5.75
C CYS A 136 -6.54 19.94 6.77
N ARG A 137 -7.30 20.98 6.40
CA ARG A 137 -8.37 21.53 7.24
C ARG A 137 -9.43 20.48 7.58
N ARG A 138 -9.86 19.68 6.60
CA ARG A 138 -10.85 18.62 6.81
C ARG A 138 -10.35 17.53 7.75
N LEU A 139 -9.08 17.14 7.62
CA LEU A 139 -8.44 16.09 8.42
C LEU A 139 -7.84 16.60 9.74
N LYS A 140 -7.99 17.90 10.03
CA LYS A 140 -7.39 18.59 11.19
C LYS A 140 -5.88 18.35 11.27
N VAL A 141 -5.21 18.42 10.11
CA VAL A 141 -3.75 18.41 9.99
C VAL A 141 -3.27 19.87 10.09
N PRO A 142 -2.38 20.20 11.05
CA PRO A 142 -1.77 21.52 11.14
C PRO A 142 -1.02 21.85 9.84
N PHE A 143 -1.25 23.04 9.29
CA PHE A 143 -0.64 23.48 8.04
C PHE A 143 -0.65 25.01 7.98
N GLU A 144 0.51 25.62 8.25
CA GLU A 144 0.66 27.07 8.38
C GLU A 144 1.41 27.70 7.21
N ASN A 145 2.43 27.01 6.68
CA ASN A 145 3.28 27.50 5.59
C ASN A 145 2.93 26.80 4.28
N HIS A 146 1.89 27.28 3.60
CA HIS A 146 1.54 26.78 2.26
C HIS A 146 2.54 27.30 1.22
N HIS A 147 2.98 26.42 0.31
CA HIS A 147 4.01 26.70 -0.71
C HIS A 147 5.44 26.77 -0.16
N ASP A 148 5.66 26.11 0.99
CA ASP A 148 6.99 25.69 1.42
C ASP A 148 7.12 24.20 1.15
N ALA A 149 8.12 23.80 0.36
CA ALA A 149 8.24 22.41 -0.08
C ALA A 149 8.31 21.40 1.09
N ALA A 150 8.98 21.75 2.21
CA ALA A 150 9.04 20.87 3.37
C ALA A 150 7.69 20.77 4.08
N ALA A 151 7.01 21.90 4.28
CA ALA A 151 5.70 21.95 4.90
C ALA A 151 4.65 21.22 4.05
N ASP A 152 4.66 21.40 2.73
CA ASP A 152 3.73 20.75 1.80
C ASP A 152 3.99 19.22 1.75
N ALA A 153 5.25 18.79 1.74
CA ALA A 153 5.62 17.37 1.86
C ALA A 153 5.19 16.76 3.21
N GLU A 154 5.41 17.45 4.33
CA GLU A 154 4.97 16.99 5.65
C GLU A 154 3.45 16.90 5.74
N ALA A 155 2.74 17.92 5.25
CA ALA A 155 1.29 17.93 5.19
C ALA A 155 0.76 16.76 4.34
N CYS A 156 1.35 16.51 3.17
CA CYS A 156 1.02 15.35 2.34
C CYS A 156 1.20 14.02 3.10
N ALA A 157 2.33 13.84 3.80
CA ALA A 157 2.57 12.65 4.60
C ALA A 157 1.51 12.46 5.70
N ARG A 158 1.20 13.54 6.44
CA ARG A 158 0.18 13.52 7.51
C ARG A 158 -1.22 13.26 6.97
N VAL A 159 -1.56 13.81 5.81
CA VAL A 159 -2.82 13.52 5.10
C VAL A 159 -2.92 12.04 4.76
N LEU A 160 -1.88 11.44 4.17
CA LEU A 160 -1.91 10.01 3.84
C LEU A 160 -2.07 9.14 5.09
N LEU A 161 -1.33 9.43 6.16
CA LEU A 161 -1.45 8.71 7.44
C LEU A 161 -2.86 8.80 8.03
N LYS A 162 -3.52 9.96 7.91
CA LYS A 162 -4.89 10.17 8.39
C LYS A 162 -5.92 9.42 7.55
N LEU A 163 -5.76 9.42 6.23
CA LEU A 163 -6.64 8.67 5.32
C LEU A 163 -6.52 7.16 5.58
N GLU A 164 -5.29 6.62 5.58
CA GLU A 164 -5.05 5.20 5.83
C GLU A 164 -5.51 4.76 7.23
N ARG A 165 -5.45 5.65 8.23
CA ARG A 165 -6.00 5.37 9.57
C ARG A 165 -7.52 5.31 9.54
N ALA A 166 -8.18 6.26 8.88
CA ALA A 166 -9.64 6.29 8.80
C ALA A 166 -10.18 5.05 8.09
N ASP A 167 -9.48 4.55 7.06
CA ASP A 167 -9.87 3.33 6.35
C ASP A 167 -9.75 2.10 7.27
N ARG A 168 -8.66 1.98 8.06
CA ARG A 168 -8.52 0.91 9.06
C ARG A 168 -9.57 0.97 10.15
N ASP A 169 -9.85 2.17 10.68
CA ASP A 169 -10.85 2.35 11.74
C ASP A 169 -12.26 1.95 11.24
N GLN A 170 -12.56 2.19 9.95
CA GLN A 170 -13.82 1.76 9.32
C GLN A 170 -13.88 0.26 9.11
N GLU A 171 -12.82 -0.34 8.56
CA GLU A 171 -12.72 -1.79 8.38
C GLU A 171 -12.90 -2.52 9.71
N GLU A 172 -12.26 -2.03 10.79
CA GLU A 172 -12.43 -2.58 12.13
C GLU A 172 -13.86 -2.42 12.67
N ALA A 173 -14.49 -1.26 12.42
CA ALA A 173 -15.88 -1.03 12.82
C ALA A 173 -16.87 -1.94 12.06
N GLU A 174 -16.66 -2.13 10.76
CA GLU A 174 -17.47 -3.04 9.93
C GLU A 174 -17.32 -4.49 10.38
N LEU A 175 -16.09 -4.93 10.69
CA LEU A 175 -15.82 -6.27 11.24
C LEU A 175 -16.51 -6.46 12.59
N ARG A 176 -16.50 -5.46 13.47
CA ARG A 176 -17.19 -5.51 14.78
C ARG A 176 -18.71 -5.48 14.65
N ALA A 177 -19.24 -4.83 13.62
CA ALA A 177 -20.67 -4.72 13.35
C ALA A 177 -21.22 -5.91 12.54
N ALA A 178 -20.35 -6.77 12.00
CA ALA A 178 -20.75 -7.94 11.24
C ALA A 178 -21.67 -8.85 12.10
N PRO A 179 -22.84 -9.30 11.58
CA PRO A 179 -23.71 -10.20 12.31
C PRO A 179 -22.97 -11.48 12.70
N SER A 180 -23.25 -12.06 13.87
CA SER A 180 -22.69 -13.35 14.28
C SER A 180 -23.00 -14.48 13.29
N SER A 181 -24.05 -14.34 12.47
CA SER A 181 -24.37 -15.27 11.38
C SER A 181 -23.41 -15.21 10.18
N TRP A 182 -22.59 -14.16 10.07
CA TRP A 182 -21.52 -14.04 9.07
C TRP A 182 -20.21 -14.64 9.60
N LEU A 183 -20.06 -14.70 10.92
CA LEU A 183 -19.11 -15.56 11.61
C LEU A 183 -19.67 -16.98 11.65
N VAL A 184 -19.82 -17.61 10.49
CA VAL A 184 -19.96 -19.06 10.43
C VAL A 184 -18.59 -19.61 10.79
N ALA A 185 -18.37 -19.91 12.07
CA ALA A 185 -17.47 -21.01 12.39
C ALA A 185 -18.00 -22.17 11.54
N PRO A 186 -17.20 -22.76 10.63
CA PRO A 186 -17.65 -23.97 9.95
C PRO A 186 -18.11 -24.88 11.07
N GLU A 187 -19.34 -25.41 10.98
CA GLU A 187 -19.72 -26.51 11.86
C GLU A 187 -18.52 -27.46 11.88
N PRO A 188 -18.05 -27.90 13.06
CA PRO A 188 -16.85 -28.73 13.13
C PRO A 188 -17.05 -29.81 12.10
N LEU A 189 -16.22 -29.78 11.03
CA LEU A 189 -16.40 -30.64 9.87
C LEU A 189 -16.57 -32.03 10.44
N ALA A 190 -17.81 -32.56 10.39
CA ALA A 190 -18.15 -33.83 11.00
C ALA A 190 -17.08 -34.84 10.58
N PRO A 191 -16.67 -35.77 11.47
CA PRO A 191 -15.46 -36.55 11.32
C PRO A 191 -15.37 -37.05 9.89
N TRP A 192 -14.31 -36.59 9.26
CA TRP A 192 -14.06 -36.56 7.83
C TRP A 192 -14.05 -38.03 7.42
N ALA A 193 -15.20 -38.53 7.01
CA ALA A 193 -15.37 -39.89 6.54
C ALA A 193 -15.18 -39.87 5.03
N CYS A 194 -14.32 -40.77 4.52
CA CYS A 194 -14.10 -40.90 3.09
C CYS A 194 -15.43 -41.21 2.39
N ARG A 195 -15.88 -40.36 1.46
CA ARG A 195 -17.18 -40.57 0.76
C ARG A 195 -17.22 -41.84 -0.10
N GLN A 196 -16.07 -42.46 -0.36
CA GLN A 196 -15.97 -43.68 -1.14
C GLN A 196 -16.07 -44.96 -0.28
N CYS A 197 -15.66 -44.93 0.99
CA CYS A 197 -15.63 -46.13 1.83
C CYS A 197 -16.06 -45.92 3.30
N GLY A 198 -16.41 -44.69 3.69
CA GLY A 198 -16.90 -44.34 5.03
C GLY A 198 -15.84 -44.32 6.13
N CYS A 199 -14.58 -44.62 5.83
CA CYS A 199 -13.51 -44.62 6.84
C CYS A 199 -13.18 -43.20 7.32
N GLU A 200 -12.91 -43.05 8.62
CA GLU A 200 -12.18 -41.89 9.12
C GLU A 200 -10.76 -41.89 8.56
N TYR A 201 -10.29 -40.74 8.09
CA TYR A 201 -8.93 -40.57 7.60
C TYR A 201 -7.92 -40.56 8.77
N ASP A 202 -6.67 -40.95 8.50
CA ASP A 202 -5.60 -40.95 9.48
C ASP A 202 -5.10 -39.54 9.85
N ALA A 203 -4.25 -39.43 10.87
CA ALA A 203 -3.67 -38.15 11.31
C ALA A 203 -2.84 -37.42 10.22
N ALA A 204 -2.53 -38.09 9.11
CA ALA A 204 -1.84 -37.53 7.95
C ALA A 204 -2.79 -37.20 6.78
N GLY A 205 -4.11 -37.24 7.00
CA GLY A 205 -5.12 -36.87 6.02
C GLY A 205 -5.36 -37.93 4.93
N ARG A 206 -4.97 -39.20 5.14
CA ARG A 206 -5.14 -40.29 4.16
C ARG A 206 -6.23 -41.25 4.57
N CYS A 207 -7.02 -41.69 3.59
CA CYS A 207 -8.05 -42.69 3.83
C CYS A 207 -7.38 -44.06 3.94
N PRO A 208 -7.50 -44.78 5.07
CA PRO A 208 -6.86 -46.09 5.23
C PRO A 208 -7.45 -47.17 4.31
N GLY A 209 -8.69 -46.99 3.84
CA GLY A 209 -9.36 -47.91 2.92
C GLY A 209 -8.92 -47.80 1.46
N CYS A 210 -9.04 -46.63 0.84
CA CYS A 210 -8.77 -46.45 -0.59
C CYS A 210 -7.48 -45.68 -0.92
N GLY A 211 -6.79 -45.11 0.08
CA GLY A 211 -5.55 -44.36 -0.13
C GLY A 211 -5.70 -42.98 -0.79
N ASP A 212 -6.92 -42.53 -1.11
CA ASP A 212 -7.14 -41.27 -1.82
C ASP A 212 -6.88 -40.03 -0.94
N PRO A 213 -6.12 -39.04 -1.44
CA PRO A 213 -6.06 -37.70 -0.86
C PRO A 213 -7.37 -36.94 -1.15
N PRO A 214 -7.68 -35.82 -0.44
CA PRO A 214 -9.01 -35.24 -0.41
C PRO A 214 -9.35 -34.43 -1.68
N THR A 215 -9.55 -35.10 -2.81
CA THR A 215 -10.15 -34.53 -4.03
C THR A 215 -11.59 -34.06 -3.77
N ALA A 216 -12.27 -34.66 -2.79
CA ALA A 216 -13.61 -34.29 -2.35
C ALA A 216 -13.66 -32.97 -1.55
N ALA A 217 -12.58 -32.54 -0.89
CA ALA A 217 -12.51 -31.23 -0.23
C ALA A 217 -12.46 -30.10 -1.26
N ARG A 218 -11.74 -30.31 -2.38
CA ARG A 218 -11.75 -29.41 -3.55
C ARG A 218 -13.14 -29.29 -4.18
N ALA A 219 -13.88 -30.39 -4.27
CA ALA A 219 -15.25 -30.39 -4.81
C ALA A 219 -16.25 -29.71 -3.86
N ALA A 220 -16.17 -29.97 -2.55
CA ALA A 220 -17.04 -29.34 -1.56
C ALA A 220 -16.84 -27.81 -1.48
N LEU A 221 -15.60 -27.33 -1.58
CA LEU A 221 -15.29 -25.90 -1.63
C LEU A 221 -15.71 -25.22 -2.95
N ALA A 222 -15.82 -25.99 -4.04
CA ALA A 222 -16.28 -25.49 -5.33
C ALA A 222 -17.78 -25.21 -5.38
N GLU A 223 -18.57 -25.88 -4.52
CA GLU A 223 -20.03 -25.67 -4.40
C GLU A 223 -20.42 -24.50 -3.48
N ILE A 224 -19.49 -23.98 -2.67
CA ILE A 224 -19.73 -22.79 -1.85
C ILE A 224 -19.85 -21.56 -2.77
N PRO A 225 -20.92 -20.76 -2.70
CA PRO A 225 -21.05 -19.54 -3.49
C PRO A 225 -19.87 -18.57 -3.24
N PRO A 226 -19.30 -17.91 -4.27
CA PRO A 226 -18.11 -17.05 -4.14
C PRO A 226 -18.19 -16.01 -3.01
N GLU A 227 -19.39 -15.47 -2.77
CA GLU A 227 -19.74 -14.52 -1.72
C GLU A 227 -19.65 -15.08 -0.29
N GLN A 228 -19.70 -16.42 -0.12
CA GLN A 228 -19.58 -17.11 1.17
C GLN A 228 -18.18 -17.67 1.43
N ARG A 229 -17.30 -17.72 0.41
CA ARG A 229 -15.92 -18.27 0.53
C ARG A 229 -14.99 -17.39 1.37
N VAL A 230 -15.36 -16.13 1.54
CA VAL A 230 -14.69 -15.10 2.33
C VAL A 230 -14.71 -15.41 3.83
N GLY A 231 -15.82 -15.94 4.35
CA GLY A 231 -15.95 -16.33 5.76
C GLY A 231 -15.22 -17.63 6.09
N SER A 232 -15.15 -18.56 5.14
CA SER A 232 -14.53 -19.88 5.34
C SER A 232 -13.01 -19.83 5.49
N VAL A 233 -12.34 -18.83 4.90
CA VAL A 233 -10.87 -18.70 4.97
C VAL A 233 -10.42 -18.17 6.33
N VAL A 234 -11.16 -17.22 6.92
CA VAL A 234 -10.82 -16.67 8.24
C VAL A 234 -10.97 -17.71 9.34
N ALA A 235 -11.98 -18.59 9.24
CA ALA A 235 -12.17 -19.68 10.19
C ALA A 235 -11.14 -20.82 10.04
N LEU A 236 -10.72 -21.16 8.81
CA LEU A 236 -9.62 -22.12 8.59
C LEU A 236 -8.25 -21.60 9.07
N MET A 237 -8.07 -20.27 9.11
CA MET A 237 -6.81 -19.65 9.56
C MET A 237 -6.72 -19.49 11.09
N GLY A 238 -7.86 -19.45 11.80
CA GLY A 238 -7.89 -19.50 13.26
C GLY A 238 -7.34 -20.82 13.84
N ASP A 239 -7.41 -21.90 13.07
CA ASP A 239 -6.87 -23.23 13.42
C ASP A 239 -5.50 -23.52 12.77
N ALA A 240 -4.82 -22.52 12.17
CA ALA A 240 -3.55 -22.74 11.48
C ALA A 240 -2.42 -23.21 12.44
N GLU A 241 -2.51 -22.93 13.74
CA GLU A 241 -1.63 -23.52 14.76
C GLU A 241 -1.91 -25.02 15.00
N ALA A 242 -3.13 -25.49 14.74
CA ALA A 242 -3.54 -26.90 14.82
C ALA A 242 -3.29 -27.68 13.51
N LEU A 243 -3.29 -27.00 12.37
CA LEU A 243 -2.98 -27.54 11.05
C LEU A 243 -1.46 -27.55 10.84
N GLY A 244 -0.80 -28.63 11.24
CA GLY A 244 0.66 -28.81 11.08
C GLY A 244 1.21 -28.38 9.70
N ALA A 245 2.48 -27.99 9.66
CA ALA A 245 3.13 -27.19 8.60
C ALA A 245 2.98 -27.66 7.12
N GLU A 246 2.57 -28.89 6.85
CA GLU A 246 2.24 -29.36 5.50
C GLU A 246 0.85 -28.92 5.04
N HIS A 247 -0.14 -28.90 5.94
CA HIS A 247 -1.51 -28.49 5.61
C HIS A 247 -1.60 -26.98 5.35
N ALA A 248 -0.85 -26.18 6.10
CA ALA A 248 -0.70 -24.74 5.83
C ALA A 248 -0.08 -24.48 4.44
N ARG A 249 0.91 -25.29 4.02
CA ARG A 249 1.53 -25.19 2.69
C ARG A 249 0.57 -25.58 1.55
N CYS A 250 -0.24 -26.62 1.74
CA CYS A 250 -1.28 -27.01 0.79
C CYS A 250 -2.38 -25.94 0.66
N LEU A 251 -2.81 -25.34 1.77
CA LEU A 251 -3.80 -24.25 1.77
C LEU A 251 -3.27 -23.01 1.05
N ALA A 252 -2.02 -22.59 1.35
CA ALA A 252 -1.36 -21.49 0.66
C ALA A 252 -1.17 -21.77 -0.84
N GLY A 253 -0.83 -23.01 -1.21
CA GLY A 253 -0.75 -23.45 -2.60
C GLY A 253 -2.10 -23.38 -3.31
N TRP A 254 -3.18 -23.82 -2.65
CA TRP A 254 -4.54 -23.78 -3.20
C TRP A 254 -5.06 -22.35 -3.40
N VAL A 255 -4.83 -21.46 -2.42
CA VAL A 255 -5.16 -20.03 -2.53
C VAL A 255 -4.43 -19.41 -3.71
N ARG A 256 -3.13 -19.69 -3.89
CA ARG A 256 -2.33 -19.21 -5.01
C ARG A 256 -2.83 -19.72 -6.37
N ASP A 257 -3.26 -20.98 -6.44
CA ASP A 257 -3.68 -21.62 -7.69
C ASP A 257 -5.13 -21.26 -8.10
N HIS A 258 -6.00 -20.94 -7.12
CA HIS A 258 -7.43 -20.64 -7.35
C HIS A 258 -7.76 -19.15 -7.27
N PHE A 259 -6.86 -18.33 -6.70
CA PHE A 259 -6.89 -16.87 -6.76
C PHE A 259 -5.64 -16.37 -7.52
N PRO A 260 -5.54 -16.64 -8.83
CA PRO A 260 -4.35 -16.29 -9.60
C PRO A 260 -4.14 -14.77 -9.58
N ARG A 261 -2.92 -14.35 -9.27
CA ARG A 261 -2.48 -12.98 -9.51
C ARG A 261 -2.54 -12.70 -11.01
N ARG A 262 -3.56 -11.98 -11.46
CA ARG A 262 -3.58 -11.33 -12.78
C ARG A 262 -4.00 -9.87 -12.61
N GLY A 263 -3.10 -8.95 -12.92
CA GLY A 263 -3.51 -7.63 -13.43
C GLY A 263 -3.97 -7.76 -14.90
N PRO A 264 -4.30 -6.67 -15.62
CA PRO A 264 -4.67 -5.33 -15.22
C PRO A 264 -6.09 -5.03 -15.75
N ALA A 265 -7.13 -5.54 -15.09
CA ALA A 265 -8.52 -5.16 -15.37
C ALA A 265 -9.41 -5.57 -14.18
N ASN A 266 -9.75 -4.62 -13.33
CA ASN A 266 -10.51 -4.81 -12.10
C ASN A 266 -11.99 -5.14 -12.35
N ARG A 267 -12.36 -6.34 -12.81
CA ARG A 267 -13.76 -6.84 -12.71
C ARG A 267 -13.84 -8.36 -12.52
N CYS A 268 -14.64 -8.78 -11.54
CA CYS A 268 -15.04 -10.18 -11.34
C CYS A 268 -16.09 -10.60 -12.40
N ARG A 269 -16.17 -11.90 -12.72
CA ARG A 269 -17.11 -12.47 -13.72
C ARG A 269 -18.60 -12.32 -13.32
N CYS A 270 -18.89 -11.97 -12.07
CA CYS A 270 -20.24 -11.64 -11.59
C CYS A 270 -20.59 -10.13 -11.69
N GLY A 271 -19.69 -9.29 -12.21
CA GLY A 271 -19.94 -7.84 -12.37
C GLY A 271 -19.61 -6.98 -11.15
N ALA A 272 -19.21 -7.58 -10.01
CA ALA A 272 -18.75 -6.84 -8.84
C ALA A 272 -17.36 -6.21 -9.06
N ALA A 273 -17.20 -4.97 -8.60
CA ALA A 273 -15.90 -4.31 -8.54
C ALA A 273 -15.05 -5.03 -7.49
N ILE A 274 -13.89 -5.53 -7.89
CA ILE A 274 -12.89 -6.02 -6.95
C ILE A 274 -12.22 -4.77 -6.38
N THR A 275 -12.68 -4.28 -5.23
CA THR A 275 -11.97 -3.21 -4.51
C THR A 275 -11.27 -3.70 -3.24
N ASP A 276 -11.72 -4.73 -2.53
CA ASP A 276 -11.24 -4.88 -1.14
C ASP A 276 -10.96 -6.33 -0.66
N TRP A 277 -10.24 -7.14 -1.45
CA TRP A 277 -9.81 -8.47 -0.98
C TRP A 277 -8.34 -8.76 -1.31
N CYS A 278 -7.39 -8.06 -0.67
CA CYS A 278 -5.99 -8.54 -0.56
C CYS A 278 -5.12 -7.88 0.53
N SER A 279 -5.68 -7.55 1.70
CA SER A 279 -4.85 -7.15 2.85
C SER A 279 -4.57 -8.29 3.82
N ILE A 280 -5.40 -9.35 3.83
CA ILE A 280 -5.37 -10.33 4.91
C ILE A 280 -4.49 -11.57 4.63
N CYS A 281 -4.29 -12.03 3.39
CA CYS A 281 -3.74 -13.39 3.23
C CYS A 281 -2.21 -13.56 3.18
N LEU A 282 -1.38 -12.52 3.12
CA LEU A 282 0.08 -12.74 3.00
C LEU A 282 0.97 -11.79 3.82
N LYS A 283 0.49 -10.60 4.22
CA LYS A 283 1.29 -9.69 5.06
C LYS A 283 1.10 -9.87 6.56
N CYS A 284 0.03 -10.56 6.99
CA CYS A 284 -0.23 -10.87 8.39
C CYS A 284 0.38 -12.20 8.86
N LEU A 285 0.94 -13.00 7.93
CA LEU A 285 1.58 -14.27 8.22
C LEU A 285 3.10 -14.09 8.21
N ASP A 286 3.67 -13.58 9.30
CA ASP A 286 5.12 -13.46 9.54
C ASP A 286 5.80 -14.86 9.52
N LEU A 287 5.80 -15.52 8.35
CA LEU A 287 6.26 -16.89 8.11
C LEU A 287 7.56 -16.90 7.30
N GLU A 288 8.38 -15.86 7.39
CA GLU A 288 9.75 -15.91 6.86
C GLU A 288 10.65 -16.84 7.71
N ASP A 289 10.28 -17.15 8.96
CA ASP A 289 11.05 -18.07 9.82
C ASP A 289 10.66 -19.56 9.70
N ALA A 290 9.56 -19.89 8.99
CA ALA A 290 9.15 -21.29 8.80
C ALA A 290 9.96 -22.04 7.72
N GLN A 291 10.95 -21.40 7.09
CA GLN A 291 11.82 -22.00 6.07
C GLN A 291 13.12 -22.61 6.62
N ARG A 292 13.41 -22.54 7.93
CA ARG A 292 14.55 -23.30 8.47
C ARG A 292 14.12 -24.73 8.81
N PRO A 293 14.65 -25.76 8.11
CA PRO A 293 14.47 -27.13 8.58
C PRO A 293 15.05 -27.23 9.99
N ALA A 294 14.22 -27.69 10.93
CA ALA A 294 14.67 -28.13 12.23
C ALA A 294 15.63 -29.32 12.01
N ASN A 295 16.93 -29.07 12.12
CA ASN A 295 17.91 -30.13 12.29
C ASN A 295 17.59 -30.87 13.59
N ARG A 296 16.83 -31.96 13.48
CA ARG A 296 16.89 -33.15 14.33
C ARG A 296 17.27 -34.30 13.40
N LYS A 297 18.21 -35.19 13.70
CA LYS A 297 19.19 -35.37 14.76
C LYS A 297 20.13 -36.46 14.20
N GLU A 298 21.40 -36.40 14.52
CA GLU A 298 22.21 -37.52 15.04
C GLU A 298 23.54 -36.97 15.56
#